data_AF-A0A486TBN4-F1
#
_entry.id   AF-A0A486TBN4-F1
#
_cell.length_a   1.000
_cell.length_b   1.000
_cell.length_c   1.000
_cell.angle_alpha   90.00
_cell.angle_beta   90.00
_cell.angle_gamma   90.00
#
_symmetry.space_group_name_H-M   'P 1'
#
loop_
_entity.id
_entity.type
_entity.pdbx_description
1 polymer ?
#
loop_
_entity_poly.entity_id
_entity_poly.type
_entity_poly.pdbx_seq_one_letter_code
_entity_poly.pdbx_strand_id
1 'polypeptide(L)'
;MKSPFLFLVAAVLLLTGCNQPAETDSISGGGGTIEAINHTHWAINHFSVNGQSGVDIIGPWQGGGGAGNFGVPPKWEPGMTVKIEWETGLGDTDGFPGFGDDERYLAWRKKIKSQNKEHSAVVPVPDYNGQKTCGIKIHFLPCDKIKVTTSCYDYGNPNYPIKDPIKMEEPEVCPK
;
A
#
# COMPACT_ATOMS: atom_id res chain seq x y z
N MET A 1 -48.46 -28.68 -62.32
CA MET A 1 -47.15 -29.17 -62.79
C MET A 1 -46.08 -28.77 -61.78
N LYS A 2 -45.44 -29.79 -61.19
CA LYS A 2 -44.07 -29.87 -60.63
C LYS A 2 -43.49 -28.65 -59.89
N SER A 3 -43.34 -28.81 -58.57
CA SER A 3 -42.19 -28.28 -57.83
C SER A 3 -40.93 -29.10 -58.19
N PRO A 4 -39.73 -28.52 -58.09
CA PRO A 4 -38.79 -28.94 -57.02
C PRO A 4 -38.07 -27.74 -56.38
N PHE A 5 -38.01 -27.66 -55.05
CA PHE A 5 -36.93 -28.13 -54.18
C PHE A 5 -35.53 -27.51 -54.45
N LEU A 6 -35.05 -26.68 -53.52
CA LEU A 6 -33.76 -26.90 -52.87
C LEU A 6 -33.66 -26.17 -51.51
N PHE A 7 -33.22 -26.92 -50.51
CA PHE A 7 -33.06 -26.60 -49.09
C PHE A 7 -31.90 -25.62 -48.82
N LEU A 8 -31.94 -24.91 -47.68
CA LEU A 8 -30.79 -24.88 -46.76
C LEU A 8 -31.18 -24.54 -45.30
N VAL A 9 -31.11 -25.59 -44.49
CA VAL A 9 -30.90 -25.77 -43.04
C VAL A 9 -30.72 -24.52 -42.15
N ALA A 10 -31.64 -24.33 -41.18
CA ALA A 10 -31.43 -23.49 -40.01
C ALA A 10 -30.76 -24.32 -38.89
N ALA A 11 -29.52 -23.99 -38.53
CA ALA A 11 -28.81 -24.58 -37.40
C ALA A 11 -29.16 -23.81 -36.12
N VAL A 12 -29.91 -24.44 -35.21
CA VAL A 12 -30.15 -23.93 -33.85
C VAL A 12 -29.03 -24.44 -32.95
N LEU A 13 -28.08 -23.56 -32.62
CA LEU A 13 -27.06 -23.83 -31.59
C LEU A 13 -27.69 -23.62 -30.21
N LEU A 14 -28.03 -24.72 -29.52
CA LEU A 14 -28.36 -24.69 -28.10
C LEU A 14 -27.07 -24.53 -27.30
N LEU A 15 -26.76 -23.29 -26.93
CA LEU A 15 -25.72 -22.98 -25.93
C LEU A 15 -26.23 -23.42 -24.56
N THR A 16 -25.87 -24.63 -24.13
CA THR A 16 -25.99 -25.04 -22.74
C THR A 16 -24.85 -24.39 -21.97
N GLY A 17 -25.11 -23.20 -21.42
CA GLY A 17 -24.21 -22.58 -20.45
C GLY A 17 -24.21 -23.41 -19.17
N CYS A 18 -23.07 -24.00 -18.83
CA CYS A 18 -22.86 -24.57 -17.49
C CYS A 18 -22.94 -23.43 -16.47
N ASN A 19 -24.08 -23.30 -15.79
CA ASN A 19 -24.16 -22.55 -14.54
C ASN A 19 -23.35 -23.31 -13.49
N GLN A 20 -22.05 -23.04 -13.39
CA GLN A 20 -21.38 -23.24 -12.12
C GLN A 20 -21.94 -22.19 -11.16
N PRO A 21 -22.51 -22.58 -10.00
CA PRO A 21 -22.72 -21.62 -8.93
C PRO A 21 -21.37 -20.97 -8.67
N ALA A 22 -21.31 -19.64 -8.71
CA ALA A 22 -20.15 -18.94 -8.20
C ALA A 22 -19.95 -19.43 -6.76
N GLU A 23 -18.88 -20.16 -6.51
CA GLU A 23 -18.43 -20.46 -5.16
C GLU A 23 -18.35 -19.12 -4.43
N THR A 24 -19.26 -18.91 -3.48
CA THR A 24 -19.18 -17.80 -2.54
C THR A 24 -18.10 -18.16 -1.51
N ASP A 25 -16.86 -18.30 -1.96
CA ASP A 25 -15.78 -18.77 -1.11
C ASP A 25 -14.67 -17.74 -1.01
N SER A 26 -14.43 -17.35 0.24
CA SER A 26 -13.51 -16.33 0.78
C SER A 26 -13.98 -14.87 0.70
N ILE A 27 -14.55 -14.40 1.82
CA ILE A 27 -14.73 -12.97 2.11
C ILE A 27 -13.36 -12.28 2.32
N SER A 28 -12.33 -13.07 2.67
CA SER A 28 -10.95 -12.63 2.85
C SER A 28 -10.06 -12.94 1.65
N GLY A 29 -9.10 -12.07 1.35
CA GLY A 29 -8.24 -12.15 0.18
C GLY A 29 -8.74 -11.31 -0.99
N GLY A 30 -7.81 -10.62 -1.66
CA GLY A 30 -8.12 -9.64 -2.69
C GLY A 30 -7.02 -8.57 -2.82
N GLY A 31 -6.98 -7.92 -3.98
CA GLY A 31 -6.06 -6.83 -4.26
C GLY A 31 -6.62 -5.47 -3.85
N GLY A 32 -5.73 -4.53 -3.58
CA GLY A 32 -6.05 -3.11 -3.41
C GLY A 32 -4.80 -2.26 -3.47
N THR A 33 -4.94 -1.01 -3.08
CA THR A 33 -3.89 0.00 -3.13
C THR A 33 -2.83 -0.23 -2.05
N ILE A 34 -1.66 0.39 -2.27
CA ILE A 34 -0.66 0.57 -1.22
C ILE A 34 -0.83 1.99 -0.70
N GLU A 35 -1.03 2.10 0.61
CA GLU A 35 -1.21 3.36 1.30
C GLU A 35 -0.28 3.43 2.51
N ALA A 36 -0.03 4.63 3.00
CA ALA A 36 0.83 4.85 4.14
C ALA A 36 0.34 5.98 5.03
N ILE A 37 0.68 5.85 6.32
CA ILE A 37 0.46 6.86 7.36
C ILE A 37 1.78 7.04 8.09
N ASN A 38 2.31 8.24 8.02
CA ASN A 38 3.54 8.62 8.67
C ASN A 38 3.22 9.29 10.00
N HIS A 39 3.57 8.63 11.10
CA HIS A 39 3.39 9.18 12.45
C HIS A 39 4.61 9.97 12.95
N THR A 40 5.65 10.07 12.11
CA THR A 40 6.95 10.63 12.47
C THR A 40 7.13 12.06 11.99
N HIS A 41 8.19 12.70 12.48
CA HIS A 41 8.60 14.04 12.07
C HIS A 41 9.47 14.04 10.79
N TRP A 42 9.88 12.86 10.31
CA TRP A 42 10.64 12.71 9.07
C TRP A 42 9.70 12.68 7.87
N ALA A 43 10.18 13.06 6.69
CA ALA A 43 9.52 12.67 5.44
C ALA A 43 9.86 11.21 5.10
N ILE A 44 8.92 10.50 4.50
CA ILE A 44 9.13 9.19 3.87
C ILE A 44 9.29 9.45 2.37
N ASN A 45 10.55 9.51 1.90
CA ASN A 45 10.90 9.89 0.53
C ASN A 45 10.51 8.83 -0.50
N HIS A 46 10.54 7.56 -0.11
CA HIS A 46 9.97 6.45 -0.86
C HIS A 46 9.70 5.30 0.09
N PHE A 47 8.81 4.39 -0.33
CA PHE A 47 8.61 3.14 0.37
C PHE A 47 8.08 2.04 -0.56
N SER A 48 8.25 0.79 -0.13
CA SER A 48 7.77 -0.38 -0.84
C SER A 48 7.33 -1.49 0.11
N VAL A 49 6.48 -2.38 -0.40
CA VAL A 49 6.06 -3.63 0.24
C VAL A 49 6.44 -4.80 -0.66
N ASN A 50 7.29 -5.70 -0.19
CA ASN A 50 7.83 -6.82 -0.97
C ASN A 50 8.41 -6.37 -2.33
N GLY A 51 9.08 -5.22 -2.37
CA GLY A 51 9.64 -4.61 -3.58
C GLY A 51 8.63 -3.87 -4.47
N GLN A 52 7.33 -3.95 -4.17
CA GLN A 52 6.31 -3.16 -4.87
C GLN A 52 6.25 -1.74 -4.30
N SER A 53 6.52 -0.74 -5.14
CA SER A 53 6.51 0.67 -4.73
C SER A 53 5.11 1.15 -4.31
N GLY A 54 5.07 1.95 -3.24
CA GLY A 54 3.89 2.70 -2.79
C GLY A 54 3.66 4.01 -3.56
N VAL A 55 4.52 4.34 -4.52
CA VAL A 55 4.47 5.48 -5.47
C VAL A 55 4.62 6.88 -4.84
N ASP A 56 4.12 7.09 -3.63
CA ASP A 56 3.98 8.42 -3.02
C ASP A 56 5.11 8.78 -2.04
N ILE A 57 5.29 10.08 -1.82
CA ILE A 57 6.15 10.66 -0.76
C ILE A 57 5.25 11.09 0.39
N ILE A 58 5.51 10.61 1.60
CA ILE A 58 4.66 10.92 2.76
C ILE A 58 5.36 11.94 3.65
N GLY A 59 4.82 13.15 3.73
CA GLY A 59 5.36 14.18 4.62
C GLY A 59 5.20 13.83 6.11
N PRO A 60 5.84 14.60 7.00
CA PRO A 60 5.70 14.44 8.45
C PRO A 60 4.24 14.50 8.89
N TRP A 61 3.80 13.52 9.70
CA TRP A 61 2.44 13.48 10.27
C TRP A 61 1.31 13.50 9.23
N GLN A 62 1.52 12.85 8.09
CA GLN A 62 0.56 12.81 6.98
C GLN A 62 0.22 11.38 6.59
N GLY A 63 -0.86 11.21 5.82
CA GLY A 63 -1.17 9.99 5.09
C GLY A 63 -1.16 10.25 3.59
N GLY A 64 -0.94 9.19 2.81
CA GLY A 64 -0.87 9.26 1.35
C GLY A 64 -0.77 7.86 0.71
N GLY A 65 -0.44 7.83 -0.57
CA GLY A 65 -0.51 6.64 -1.41
C GLY A 65 -1.83 6.53 -2.17
N GLY A 66 -2.35 5.33 -2.31
CA GLY A 66 -3.55 5.06 -3.13
C GLY A 66 -3.22 4.63 -4.57
N ALA A 67 -1.94 4.35 -4.84
CA ALA A 67 -1.47 3.76 -6.08
C ALA A 67 -0.71 2.46 -5.81
N GLY A 68 -0.38 1.72 -6.88
CA GLY A 68 0.17 0.36 -6.77
C GLY A 68 -0.91 -0.69 -6.45
N ASN A 69 -0.52 -1.96 -6.54
CA ASN A 69 -1.40 -3.09 -6.25
C ASN A 69 -0.70 -4.01 -5.25
N PHE A 70 -1.36 -4.27 -4.14
CA PHE A 70 -0.97 -5.29 -3.18
C PHE A 70 -2.15 -6.23 -2.92
N GLY A 71 -1.89 -7.53 -2.91
CA GLY A 71 -2.89 -8.55 -2.65
C GLY A 71 -2.39 -9.58 -1.67
N VAL A 72 -3.34 -10.15 -0.91
CA VAL A 72 -3.08 -11.26 0.01
C VAL A 72 -3.91 -12.48 -0.39
N PRO A 73 -3.44 -13.71 -0.10
CA PRO A 73 -4.17 -14.93 -0.40
C PRO A 73 -5.55 -14.97 0.28
N PRO A 74 -6.48 -15.81 -0.21
CA PRO A 74 -7.83 -15.98 0.35
C PRO A 74 -7.87 -16.23 1.86
N LYS A 75 -6.91 -16.99 2.37
CA LYS A 75 -6.83 -17.38 3.77
C LYS A 75 -5.54 -16.84 4.38
N TRP A 76 -5.67 -16.19 5.53
CA TRP A 76 -4.51 -15.83 6.33
C TRP A 76 -4.00 -17.06 7.07
N GLU A 77 -2.68 -17.20 7.15
CA GLU A 77 -2.00 -18.24 7.92
C GLU A 77 -1.01 -17.63 8.93
N PRO A 78 -0.87 -18.22 10.12
CA PRO A 78 0.13 -17.79 11.09
C PRO A 78 1.53 -17.76 10.48
N GLY A 79 2.24 -16.65 10.68
CA GLY A 79 3.59 -16.44 10.16
C GLY A 79 3.67 -15.72 8.82
N MET A 80 2.53 -15.32 8.22
CA MET A 80 2.56 -14.41 7.08
C MET A 80 3.21 -13.07 7.43
N THR A 81 4.17 -12.65 6.62
CA THR A 81 4.92 -11.40 6.79
C THR A 81 5.02 -10.62 5.49
N VAL A 82 5.30 -9.34 5.60
CA VAL A 82 5.74 -8.49 4.49
C VAL A 82 7.07 -7.82 4.83
N LYS A 83 7.92 -7.64 3.82
CA LYS A 83 9.11 -6.80 3.90
C LYS A 83 8.74 -5.38 3.49
N ILE A 84 8.98 -4.43 4.37
CA ILE A 84 8.84 -3.01 4.10
C ILE A 84 10.25 -2.43 3.97
N GLU A 85 10.45 -1.60 2.95
CA GLU A 85 11.68 -0.84 2.72
C GLU A 85 11.27 0.61 2.50
N TRP A 86 11.96 1.55 3.15
CA TRP A 86 11.65 2.97 3.06
C TRP A 86 12.87 3.85 3.32
N GLU A 87 12.84 5.07 2.80
CA GLU A 87 13.85 6.09 3.09
C GLU A 87 13.22 7.23 3.88
N THR A 88 13.83 7.59 5.01
CA THR A 88 13.49 8.82 5.73
C THR A 88 14.40 9.96 5.30
N GLY A 89 13.89 11.19 5.24
CA GLY A 89 14.66 12.40 5.04
C GLY A 89 14.06 13.62 5.74
N LEU A 90 14.73 14.77 5.66
CA LEU A 90 14.18 16.02 6.18
C LEU A 90 12.88 16.37 5.46
N GLY A 91 11.84 16.71 6.24
CA GLY A 91 10.52 17.07 5.74
C GLY A 91 10.27 18.56 5.59
N ASP A 92 11.30 19.40 5.65
CA ASP A 92 11.22 20.84 5.52
C ASP A 92 12.15 21.38 4.41
N THR A 93 12.11 22.70 4.21
CA THR A 93 12.93 23.40 3.21
C THR A 93 13.94 24.35 3.87
N ASP A 94 14.31 24.07 5.12
CA ASP A 94 15.20 24.96 5.86
C ASP A 94 16.55 25.09 5.16
N GLY A 95 17.00 26.35 5.05
CA GLY A 95 18.22 26.70 4.34
C GLY A 95 18.15 26.57 2.82
N PHE A 96 16.97 26.38 2.21
CA PHE A 96 16.80 26.42 0.76
C PHE A 96 17.27 27.78 0.21
N PRO A 97 18.29 27.82 -0.68
CA PRO A 97 18.91 29.09 -1.11
C PRO A 97 18.07 29.84 -2.16
N GLY A 98 16.90 29.34 -2.53
CA GLY A 98 16.15 29.79 -3.70
C GLY A 98 16.71 29.20 -4.99
N PHE A 99 16.13 29.64 -6.10
CA PHE A 99 16.61 29.33 -7.45
C PHE A 99 17.48 30.49 -7.98
N GLY A 100 18.38 30.21 -8.93
CA GLY A 100 19.20 31.24 -9.59
C GLY A 100 20.69 31.24 -9.21
N ASP A 101 21.08 30.44 -8.22
CA ASP A 101 22.48 30.11 -7.91
C ASP A 101 22.61 28.59 -7.83
N ASP A 102 23.06 28.00 -8.93
CA ASP A 102 23.14 26.54 -9.08
C ASP A 102 24.14 25.91 -8.11
N GLU A 103 25.25 26.60 -7.82
CA GLU A 103 26.28 26.08 -6.91
C GLU A 103 25.72 25.96 -5.48
N ARG A 104 25.07 27.01 -4.99
CA ARG A 104 24.42 26.98 -3.66
C ARG A 104 23.28 25.97 -3.63
N TYR A 105 22.47 25.91 -4.67
CA TYR A 105 21.37 24.95 -4.77
C TYR A 105 21.87 23.50 -4.74
N LEU A 106 22.91 23.17 -5.50
CA LEU A 106 23.50 21.82 -5.52
C LEU A 106 24.16 21.46 -4.19
N ALA A 107 24.83 22.41 -3.53
CA ALA A 107 25.41 22.22 -2.21
C ALA A 107 24.32 21.94 -1.15
N TRP A 108 23.24 22.73 -1.15
CA TRP A 108 22.08 22.49 -0.29
C TRP A 108 21.44 21.13 -0.56
N ARG A 109 21.14 20.81 -1.83
CA ARG A 109 20.54 19.53 -2.22
C ARG A 109 21.41 18.33 -1.79
N LYS A 110 22.74 18.44 -1.93
CA LYS A 110 23.68 17.40 -1.49
C LYS A 110 23.65 17.22 0.04
N LYS A 111 23.59 18.34 0.79
CA LYS A 111 23.46 18.32 2.25
C LYS A 111 22.16 17.63 2.68
N ILE A 112 21.01 18.03 2.13
CA ILE A 112 19.72 17.41 2.46
C ILE A 112 19.73 15.91 2.15
N LYS A 113 20.18 15.51 0.95
CA LYS A 113 20.28 14.10 0.58
C LYS A 113 21.22 13.29 1.49
N SER A 114 22.28 13.91 2.03
CA SER A 114 23.20 13.21 2.93
C SER A 114 22.61 12.88 4.30
N GLN A 115 21.44 13.45 4.63
CA GLN A 115 20.70 13.15 5.85
C GLN A 115 19.65 12.06 5.64
N ASN A 116 19.46 11.59 4.41
CA ASN A 116 18.57 10.49 4.14
C ASN A 116 19.09 9.19 4.77
N LYS A 117 18.17 8.35 5.23
CA LYS A 117 18.47 7.04 5.79
C LYS A 117 17.54 6.00 5.19
N GLU A 118 18.14 4.94 4.66
CA GLU A 118 17.42 3.75 4.19
C GLU A 118 17.14 2.80 5.36
N HIS A 119 15.96 2.20 5.32
CA HIS A 119 15.45 1.31 6.35
C HIS A 119 14.82 0.06 5.75
N SER A 120 14.78 -1.00 6.54
CA SER A 120 14.02 -2.20 6.19
C SER A 120 13.51 -2.91 7.44
N ALA A 121 12.29 -3.44 7.35
CA ALA A 121 11.68 -4.25 8.39
C ALA A 121 10.87 -5.38 7.77
N VAL A 122 10.89 -6.55 8.39
CA VAL A 122 9.95 -7.63 8.09
C VAL A 122 8.92 -7.64 9.22
N VAL A 123 7.65 -7.43 8.88
CA VAL A 123 6.57 -7.32 9.86
C VAL A 123 5.47 -8.33 9.60
N PRO A 124 4.82 -8.85 10.66
CA PRO A 124 3.69 -9.74 10.51
C PRO A 124 2.50 -9.01 9.89
N VAL A 125 1.78 -9.71 9.00
CA VAL A 125 0.47 -9.27 8.52
C VAL A 125 -0.56 -9.72 9.56
N PRO A 126 -1.39 -8.81 10.13
CA PRO A 126 -2.45 -9.20 11.05
C PRO A 126 -3.44 -10.19 10.41
N ASP A 127 -4.02 -11.06 11.23
CA ASP A 127 -5.06 -12.01 10.79
C ASP A 127 -6.26 -11.25 10.20
N TYR A 128 -6.57 -11.56 8.96
CA TYR A 128 -7.68 -10.99 8.21
C TYR A 128 -8.77 -12.03 7.87
N ASN A 129 -8.69 -13.24 8.42
CA ASN A 129 -9.69 -14.28 8.19
C ASN A 129 -11.09 -13.79 8.60
N GLY A 130 -12.07 -14.03 7.74
CA GLY A 130 -13.44 -13.58 7.94
C GLY A 130 -13.66 -12.07 7.71
N GLN A 131 -12.66 -11.34 7.21
CA GLN A 131 -12.73 -9.92 6.91
C GLN A 131 -12.36 -9.64 5.45
N LYS A 132 -12.99 -8.62 4.85
CA LYS A 132 -12.58 -8.13 3.53
C LYS A 132 -11.25 -7.39 3.62
N THR A 133 -10.37 -7.63 2.64
CA THR A 133 -9.09 -6.95 2.48
C THR A 133 -9.13 -5.95 1.32
N CYS A 134 -8.47 -4.81 1.46
CA CYS A 134 -8.43 -3.75 0.44
C CYS A 134 -7.01 -3.21 0.21
N GLY A 135 -6.06 -4.11 -0.06
CA GLY A 135 -4.65 -3.74 -0.20
C GLY A 135 -3.91 -3.74 1.13
N ILE A 136 -2.94 -2.84 1.29
CA ILE A 136 -2.14 -2.71 2.52
C ILE A 136 -1.92 -1.24 2.88
N LYS A 137 -2.10 -0.93 4.16
CA LYS A 137 -1.77 0.36 4.75
C LYS A 137 -0.60 0.20 5.71
N ILE A 138 0.48 0.93 5.45
CA ILE A 138 1.72 0.90 6.23
C ILE A 138 1.71 2.08 7.20
N HIS A 139 2.01 1.84 8.46
CA HIS A 139 2.17 2.88 9.46
C HIS A 139 3.64 2.98 9.84
N PHE A 140 4.26 4.13 9.55
CA PHE A 140 5.62 4.47 9.96
C PHE A 140 5.56 5.13 11.35
N LEU A 141 6.08 4.45 12.36
CA LEU A 141 6.09 4.92 13.75
C LEU A 141 7.51 5.38 14.13
N PRO A 142 7.65 6.20 15.21
CA PRO A 142 8.95 6.53 15.77
C PRO A 142 9.79 5.29 16.11
N CYS A 143 11.10 5.45 16.17
CA CYS A 143 12.05 4.37 16.39
C CYS A 143 12.05 3.29 15.29
N ASP A 144 11.85 3.71 14.04
CA ASP A 144 11.88 2.85 12.86
C ASP A 144 10.90 1.66 12.94
N LYS A 145 9.81 1.80 13.72
CA LYS A 145 8.80 0.75 13.92
C LYS A 145 7.75 0.82 12.83
N ILE A 146 7.29 -0.35 12.40
CA ILE A 146 6.26 -0.48 11.37
C ILE A 146 5.07 -1.27 11.92
N LYS A 147 3.87 -0.80 11.60
CA LYS A 147 2.63 -1.60 11.67
C LYS A 147 2.00 -1.66 10.30
N VAL A 148 1.29 -2.73 10.00
CA VAL A 148 0.55 -2.86 8.73
C VAL A 148 -0.87 -3.34 8.98
N THR A 149 -1.77 -3.03 8.06
CA THR A 149 -3.13 -3.59 8.05
C THR A 149 -3.63 -3.74 6.61
N THR A 150 -4.51 -4.72 6.39
CA THR A 150 -5.23 -4.92 5.13
C THR A 150 -6.66 -4.41 5.17
N SER A 151 -7.04 -3.72 6.26
CA SER A 151 -8.38 -3.19 6.50
C SER A 151 -8.87 -2.28 5.37
N CYS A 152 -10.14 -2.46 4.99
CA CYS A 152 -10.85 -1.59 4.08
C CYS A 152 -11.29 -0.25 4.69
N TYR A 153 -11.28 -0.11 6.01
CA TYR A 153 -11.56 1.17 6.65
C TYR A 153 -10.40 2.16 6.45
N ASP A 154 -10.72 3.45 6.45
CA ASP A 154 -9.75 4.54 6.46
C ASP A 154 -9.30 4.87 7.89
N TYR A 155 -8.11 5.43 8.03
CA TYR A 155 -7.60 5.86 9.33
C TYR A 155 -8.47 6.94 9.96
N GLY A 156 -8.67 6.84 11.28
CA GLY A 156 -9.65 7.64 12.02
C GLY A 156 -11.04 7.00 12.11
N ASN A 157 -11.37 6.01 11.26
CA ASN A 157 -12.63 5.27 11.40
C ASN A 157 -12.66 4.47 12.72
N PRO A 158 -13.80 4.41 13.44
CA PRO A 158 -13.94 3.62 14.67
C PRO A 158 -13.54 2.14 14.52
N ASN A 159 -13.74 1.55 13.35
CA ASN A 159 -13.43 0.15 13.07
C ASN A 159 -12.02 -0.07 12.50
N TYR A 160 -11.24 1.00 12.27
CA TYR A 160 -9.86 0.88 11.79
C TYR A 160 -8.95 0.27 12.87
N PRO A 161 -8.11 -0.75 12.59
CA PRO A 161 -7.44 -1.50 13.65
C PRO A 161 -6.27 -0.77 14.33
N ILE A 162 -5.64 0.21 13.67
CA ILE A 162 -4.48 0.93 14.21
C ILE A 162 -4.92 2.30 14.72
N LYS A 163 -4.77 2.54 16.02
CA LYS A 163 -5.29 3.74 16.72
C LYS A 163 -4.22 4.73 17.16
N ASP A 164 -2.95 4.47 16.85
CA ASP A 164 -1.85 5.37 17.18
C ASP A 164 -2.14 6.78 16.63
N PRO A 165 -1.87 7.86 17.37
CA PRO A 165 -2.20 9.23 16.95
C PRO A 165 -1.31 9.67 15.79
N ILE A 166 -1.79 10.56 14.92
CA ILE A 166 -1.04 11.00 13.74
C ILE A 166 0.29 11.68 14.11
N LYS A 167 0.31 12.45 15.19
CA LYS A 167 1.54 13.10 15.69
C LYS A 167 2.07 12.31 16.87
N MET A 168 3.17 11.61 16.65
CA MET A 168 3.92 10.91 17.71
C MET A 168 5.29 11.56 17.87
N GLU A 169 5.70 11.74 19.12
CA GLU A 169 7.06 12.18 19.44
C GLU A 169 7.99 10.97 19.48
N GLU A 170 9.19 11.16 18.96
CA GLU A 170 10.25 10.15 19.04
C GLU A 170 10.97 10.27 20.38
N PRO A 171 11.05 9.20 21.18
CA PRO A 171 11.78 9.24 22.43
C PRO A 171 13.27 9.42 22.18
N GLU A 172 13.99 10.06 23.11
CA GLU A 172 15.45 10.24 23.02
C GLU A 172 16.20 8.91 22.90
N VAL A 173 15.65 7.85 23.50
CA VAL A 173 16.19 6.50 23.44
C VAL A 173 15.10 5.55 22.97
N CYS A 174 15.36 4.90 21.84
CA CYS A 174 14.47 3.89 21.32
C CYS A 174 14.54 2.60 22.15
N PRO A 175 13.39 2.06 22.58
CA PRO A 175 13.36 0.79 23.30
C PRO A 175 13.87 -0.33 22.39
N LYS A 176 14.70 -1.21 22.95
CA LYS A 176 15.22 -2.41 22.29
C LYS A 176 14.14 -3.46 22.08
#